data_AF-A0A7C4Y4E5-F1
#
_entry.id   AF-A0A7C4Y4E5-F1
#
_cell.length_a   1.000
_cell.length_b   1.000
_cell.length_c   1.000
_cell.angle_alpha   90.00
_cell.angle_beta   90.00
_cell.angle_gamma   90.00
#
_symmetry.space_group_name_H-M   'P 1'
#
loop_
_entity.id
_entity.type
_entity.pdbx_description
1 polymer ?
#
loop_
_entity_poly.entity_id
_entity_poly.type
_entity_poly.pdbx_seq_one_letter_code
_entity_poly.pdbx_strand_id
1 'polypeptide(L)'
;MKREIFDQIKGKLEIYSEKEDFLLKAYEVAMEMEKRGYDFYKNISSSTDNPEAKKLFEFLAKEENIHFEILQDTHLYLSNPAEWFKKEEKWLVEG
;
A
#
# COMPACT_ATOMS: atom_id res chain seq x y z
N MET A 1 26.57 17.77 29.01
CA MET A 1 25.31 18.50 28.77
C MET A 1 24.96 18.70 27.29
N LYS A 2 25.58 19.61 26.51
CA LYS A 2 25.18 19.80 25.09
C LYS A 2 25.37 18.55 24.21
N ARG A 3 26.49 17.83 24.36
CA ARG A 3 26.80 16.60 23.60
C ARG A 3 25.78 15.47 23.84
N GLU A 4 25.45 15.21 25.11
CA GLU A 4 24.47 14.18 25.49
C GLU A 4 23.08 14.43 24.89
N ILE A 5 22.64 15.69 24.82
CA ILE A 5 21.36 16.05 24.20
C ILE A 5 21.38 15.75 22.70
N PHE A 6 22.48 16.08 22.00
CA PHE A 6 22.65 15.76 20.59
C PHE A 6 22.66 14.25 20.33
N ASP A 7 23.38 13.48 21.16
CA ASP A 7 23.43 12.02 21.03
C ASP A 7 22.06 11.38 21.26
N GLN A 8 21.28 11.87 22.24
CA GLN A 8 19.90 11.44 22.47
C GLN A 8 18.96 11.76 21.31
N ILE A 9 19.09 12.94 20.71
CA ILE A 9 18.29 13.32 19.53
C ILE A 9 18.64 12.44 18.34
N LYS A 10 19.94 12.19 18.11
CA LYS A 10 20.41 11.31 17.03
C LYS A 10 19.85 9.89 17.18
N GLY A 11 19.94 9.30 18.38
CA GLY A 11 19.40 7.97 18.62
C GLY A 11 17.88 7.89 18.43
N LYS A 12 17.13 8.93 18.81
CA LYS A 12 15.70 9.00 18.51
C LYS A 12 15.42 9.08 17.01
N LEU A 13 16.16 9.91 16.28
CA LEU A 13 16.00 10.06 14.83
C LEU A 13 16.26 8.74 14.09
N GLU A 14 17.30 7.98 14.49
CA GLU A 14 17.58 6.65 13.93
C GLU A 14 16.41 5.69 14.18
N ILE A 15 15.87 5.65 15.40
CA ILE A 15 14.69 4.82 15.72
C ILE A 15 13.46 5.22 14.89
N TYR A 16 13.23 6.52 14.67
CA TYR A 16 12.11 6.98 13.85
C TYR A 16 12.29 6.58 12.38
N SER A 17 13.50 6.70 11.83
CA SER A 17 13.84 6.25 10.48
C SER A 17 13.62 4.75 10.30
N GLU A 18 14.07 3.93 11.25
CA GLU A 18 13.87 2.47 11.18
C GLU A 18 12.38 2.08 11.23
N LYS A 19 11.58 2.82 12.03
CA LYS A 19 10.13 2.60 12.08
C LYS A 19 9.44 2.97 10.78
N GLU A 20 9.88 4.04 10.11
CA GLU A 20 9.37 4.46 8.81
C GLU A 20 9.69 3.40 7.74
N ASP A 21 10.93 2.91 7.69
CA ASP A 21 11.33 1.81 6.80
C ASP A 21 10.53 0.53 7.06
N PHE A 22 10.29 0.20 8.33
CA PHE A 22 9.48 -0.95 8.71
C PHE A 22 8.03 -0.78 8.24
N LEU A 23 7.46 0.41 8.41
CA LEU A 23 6.10 0.72 7.99
C LEU A 23 5.95 0.55 6.48
N LEU A 24 6.85 1.12 5.68
CA LEU A 24 6.82 0.99 4.22
C LEU A 24 6.86 -0.48 3.78
N LYS A 25 7.75 -1.29 4.36
CA LYS A 25 7.82 -2.74 4.10
C LYS A 25 6.53 -3.47 4.49
N ALA A 26 5.86 -3.06 5.57
CA ALA A 26 4.60 -3.66 5.96
C ALA A 26 3.50 -3.43 4.90
N TYR A 27 3.46 -2.23 4.30
CA TYR A 27 2.58 -1.94 3.16
C TYR A 27 2.95 -2.76 1.92
N GLU A 28 4.24 -2.95 1.62
CA GLU A 28 4.68 -3.81 0.52
C GLU A 28 4.20 -5.27 0.70
N VAL A 29 4.32 -5.81 1.91
CA VAL A 29 3.83 -7.16 2.23
C VAL A 29 2.30 -7.24 2.10
N ALA A 30 1.58 -6.23 2.60
CA ALA A 30 0.12 -6.18 2.48
C ALA A 30 -0.32 -6.13 1.01
N MET A 31 0.31 -5.30 0.19
CA MET A 31 0.06 -5.25 -1.26
C MET A 31 0.33 -6.60 -1.94
N GLU A 32 1.38 -7.30 -1.56
CA GLU A 32 1.65 -8.65 -2.08
C GLU A 32 0.55 -9.65 -1.67
N MET A 33 0.04 -9.55 -0.45
CA MET A 33 -1.08 -10.37 0.02
C MET A 33 -2.35 -10.12 -0.81
N GLU A 34 -2.71 -8.85 -1.05
CA GLU A 34 -3.88 -8.51 -1.86
C GLU A 34 -3.75 -9.00 -3.30
N LYS A 35 -2.56 -8.85 -3.90
CA LYS A 35 -2.29 -9.37 -5.25
C LYS A 35 -2.47 -10.89 -5.33
N ARG A 36 -1.96 -11.63 -4.33
CA ARG A 36 -2.15 -13.09 -4.25
C ARG A 36 -3.62 -13.45 -4.05
N GLY A 37 -4.37 -12.68 -3.25
CA GLY A 37 -5.81 -12.84 -3.06
C GLY A 37 -6.60 -12.63 -4.36
N TYR A 38 -6.28 -11.57 -5.10
CA TYR A 38 -6.83 -11.30 -6.43
C TYR A 38 -6.63 -12.49 -7.36
N ASP A 39 -5.39 -12.94 -7.53
CA ASP A 39 -5.04 -14.04 -8.44
C ASP A 39 -5.76 -15.33 -8.02
N PHE A 40 -5.83 -15.60 -6.72
CA PHE A 40 -6.53 -16.75 -6.16
C PHE A 40 -8.01 -16.75 -6.53
N TYR A 41 -8.74 -15.67 -6.25
CA TYR A 41 -10.16 -15.59 -6.57
C TYR A 41 -10.42 -15.57 -8.07
N LYS A 42 -9.54 -14.93 -8.85
CA LYS A 42 -9.65 -14.93 -10.30
C LYS A 42 -9.52 -16.33 -10.88
N ASN A 43 -8.56 -17.13 -10.38
CA ASN A 43 -8.36 -18.51 -10.80
C ASN A 43 -9.54 -19.42 -10.43
N ILE A 44 -10.16 -19.21 -9.26
CA ILE A 44 -11.35 -19.99 -8.90
C ILE A 44 -12.54 -19.60 -9.76
N SER A 45 -12.75 -18.30 -10.02
CA SER A 45 -13.83 -17.81 -10.88
C SER A 45 -13.77 -18.35 -12.31
N SER A 46 -12.57 -18.61 -12.83
CA SER A 46 -12.36 -19.17 -14.18
C SER A 46 -12.54 -20.69 -14.23
N SER A 47 -12.40 -21.37 -13.08
CA SER A 47 -12.44 -22.83 -12.97
C SER A 47 -13.78 -23.38 -12.44
N THR A 48 -14.72 -22.50 -12.05
CA THR A 48 -16.03 -22.90 -11.52
C THR A 48 -17.12 -22.86 -12.60
N ASP A 49 -17.92 -23.93 -12.68
CA ASP A 49 -19.07 -24.01 -13.57
C ASP A 49 -20.36 -23.44 -12.95
N ASN A 50 -20.38 -23.25 -11.63
CA ASN A 50 -21.53 -22.67 -10.94
C ASN A 50 -21.58 -21.14 -11.16
N PRO A 51 -22.66 -20.59 -11.77
CA PRO A 51 -22.75 -19.18 -12.10
C PRO A 51 -22.76 -18.24 -10.88
N GLU A 52 -23.38 -18.65 -9.77
CA GLU A 52 -23.43 -17.89 -8.53
C GLU A 52 -22.06 -17.82 -7.85
N ALA A 53 -21.36 -18.95 -7.79
CA ALA A 53 -20.00 -19.02 -7.28
C ALA A 53 -19.04 -18.18 -8.13
N LYS A 54 -19.18 -18.22 -9.47
CA LYS A 54 -18.39 -17.38 -10.37
C LYS A 54 -18.54 -15.90 -10.04
N LYS A 55 -19.78 -15.42 -9.91
CA LYS A 55 -20.07 -14.01 -9.54
C LYS A 55 -19.46 -13.65 -8.19
N LEU A 56 -19.55 -14.54 -7.20
CA LEU A 56 -18.96 -14.31 -5.89
C LEU A 56 -17.44 -14.15 -5.97
N PHE A 57 -16.74 -15.04 -6.66
CA PHE A 57 -15.28 -14.97 -6.77
C PHE A 57 -14.81 -13.80 -7.64
N GLU A 58 -15.56 -13.42 -8.68
CA GLU A 58 -15.29 -12.20 -9.44
C GLU A 58 -15.46 -10.94 -8.56
N PHE A 59 -16.47 -10.93 -7.70
CA PHE A 59 -16.66 -9.85 -6.73
C PHE A 59 -15.49 -9.79 -5.74
N LEU A 60 -15.10 -10.92 -5.13
CA LEU A 60 -13.97 -10.95 -4.19
C LEU A 60 -12.66 -10.52 -4.84
N ALA A 61 -12.36 -10.99 -6.05
CA ALA A 61 -11.18 -10.53 -6.79
C ALA A 61 -11.23 -9.00 -7.00
N LYS A 62 -12.39 -8.44 -7.32
CA LYS A 62 -12.53 -6.98 -7.46
C LYS A 62 -12.25 -6.25 -6.15
N GLU A 63 -12.75 -6.75 -5.01
CA GLU A 63 -12.49 -6.14 -3.70
C GLU A 63 -10.99 -6.15 -3.36
N GLU A 64 -10.26 -7.25 -3.60
CA GLU A 64 -8.80 -7.28 -3.35
C GLU A 64 -8.03 -6.30 -4.23
N ASN A 65 -8.48 -6.06 -5.47
CA ASN A 65 -7.88 -5.02 -6.31
C ASN A 65 -8.13 -3.61 -5.73
N ILE A 66 -9.31 -3.34 -5.18
CA ILE A 66 -9.61 -2.06 -4.53
C ILE A 66 -8.74 -1.90 -3.28
N HIS A 67 -8.60 -2.94 -2.45
CA HIS A 67 -7.71 -2.92 -1.29
C HIS A 67 -6.25 -2.65 -1.69
N PHE A 68 -5.76 -3.32 -2.74
CA PHE A 68 -4.43 -3.09 -3.29
C PHE A 68 -4.22 -1.63 -3.71
N GLU A 69 -5.18 -1.03 -4.42
CA GLU A 69 -5.09 0.36 -4.87
C GLU A 69 -5.00 1.33 -3.68
N ILE A 70 -5.80 1.13 -2.63
CA ILE A 70 -5.77 1.94 -1.41
C ILE A 70 -4.41 1.81 -0.69
N LEU A 71 -3.89 0.59 -0.58
CA LEU A 71 -2.60 0.32 0.05
C LEU A 71 -1.45 0.94 -0.76
N GLN A 72 -1.49 0.83 -2.09
CA GLN A 72 -0.51 1.43 -3.00
C GLN A 72 -0.52 2.95 -2.89
N ASP A 73 -1.70 3.56 -2.83
CA ASP A 73 -1.82 5.00 -2.72
C ASP A 73 -1.28 5.52 -1.39
N THR A 74 -1.60 4.83 -0.29
CA THR A 74 -1.05 5.13 1.04
C THR A 74 0.46 4.94 1.08
N HIS A 75 0.98 3.86 0.49
CA HIS A 75 2.42 3.61 0.39
C HIS A 75 3.11 4.74 -0.39
N LEU A 76 2.53 5.20 -1.49
CA LEU A 76 3.06 6.33 -2.26
C LEU A 76 3.07 7.62 -1.45
N TYR A 77 1.99 7.92 -0.72
CA TYR A 77 1.94 9.08 0.17
C TYR A 77 3.04 9.04 1.23
N LEU A 78 3.27 7.88 1.85
CA LEU A 78 4.29 7.73 2.90
C LEU A 78 5.73 7.78 2.34
N SER A 79 5.98 7.18 1.18
CA SER A 79 7.33 7.07 0.60
C SER A 79 7.74 8.29 -0.22
N ASN A 80 6.79 8.93 -0.91
CA ASN A 80 7.01 10.10 -1.74
C ASN A 80 5.75 10.99 -1.80
N PRO A 81 5.50 11.79 -0.75
CA PRO A 81 4.35 12.68 -0.71
C PRO A 81 4.28 13.64 -1.90
N ALA A 82 5.44 14.11 -2.40
CA ALA A 82 5.48 15.05 -3.51
C ALA A 82 4.93 14.44 -4.81
N GLU A 83 5.30 13.20 -5.14
CA GLU A 83 4.74 12.49 -6.30
C GLU A 83 3.26 12.16 -6.09
N TRP A 84 2.87 11.81 -4.86
CA TRP A 84 1.46 11.60 -4.51
C TRP A 84 0.63 12.87 -4.77
N PHE A 85 1.03 14.03 -4.23
CA PHE A 85 0.31 15.29 -4.45
C PHE A 85 0.24 15.66 -5.93
N LYS A 86 1.31 15.43 -6.70
CA LYS A 86 1.29 15.65 -8.15
C LYS A 86 0.27 14.75 -8.86
N LYS A 87 0.11 13.51 -8.43
CA LYS A 87 -0.87 12.55 -8.97
C LYS A 87 -2.31 12.96 -8.63
N GLU A 88 -2.53 13.49 -7.42
CA GLU A 88 -3.86 13.94 -6.96
C GLU A 88 -4.26 15.32 -7.51
N GLU A 89 -3.32 16.26 -7.58
CA GLU A 89 -3.55 17.65 -8.01
C GLU A 89 -3.53 17.84 -9.54
N LYS A 90 -3.91 16.82 -10.33
CA LYS A 90 -3.96 16.88 -11.82
C LYS A 90 -4.60 18.16 -12.38
N TRP A 91 -5.46 18.82 -11.63
CA TRP A 91 -6.17 20.04 -12.00
C TRP A 91 -5.35 21.35 -11.98
N LEU A 92 -4.20 21.43 -11.30
CA LEU A 92 -3.46 22.69 -11.13
C LEU A 92 -2.34 22.95 -12.16
N VAL A 93 -1.96 21.94 -12.95
CA VAL A 93 -0.74 21.98 -13.79
C VAL A 93 -1.05 22.11 -15.29
N GLU A 94 -2.32 22.06 -15.70
CA GLU A 94 -2.78 22.29 -17.09
C GLU A 94 -3.39 23.70 -17.28
N GLY A 95 -2.78 24.71 -16.64
CA GLY A 95 -3.13 26.14 -16.80
C GLY A 95 -2.14 26.88 -17.69
#